data_AF-A0AAW2GVZ8-F1
#
_entry.id   AF-A0AAW2GVZ8-F1
#
_cell.length_a   1.000
_cell.length_b   1.000
_cell.length_c   1.000
_cell.angle_alpha   90.00
_cell.angle_beta   90.00
_cell.angle_gamma   90.00
#
_symmetry.space_group_name_H-M   'P 1'
#
loop_
_entity.id
_entity.type
_entity.pdbx_description
1 polymer ?
#
loop_
_entity_poly.entity_id
_entity_poly.type
_entity_poly.pdbx_seq_one_letter_code
_entity_poly.pdbx_strand_id
1 'polypeptide(L)'
;MRLLSCIVLITTAANICFSIEPTEKFSWKIFDYLWDNSTQKQNAIKSGLYNANASVLYDVDEASDGRTFVTLIKKKGVPASLTTVSNKTGPSGPFLKPYPNWSWYNNNYTCNNHTIISVYRISIKCNYLFVLDSGVIESKTVCPPKLLIFDLKTDELTEHITIPHDIATHDDKSIGLLVTPIVDIQNCNLDNATIFMADSYGNGLIKYNKYTGLCRIESDFMKPNNADTTFTVQNQRFHLDNGGILGLTTIDEGEYLYS
;
A
#
# COMPACT_ATOMS: atom_id res chain seq x y z
N MET A 1 -39.35 56.26 37.69
CA MET A 1 -38.03 56.18 37.04
C MET A 1 -37.82 54.72 36.66
N ARG A 2 -37.87 54.41 35.35
CA ARG A 2 -37.71 53.06 34.79
C ARG A 2 -36.23 52.72 34.68
N LEU A 3 -35.80 51.51 35.04
CA LEU A 3 -34.58 50.85 34.54
C LEU A 3 -34.79 49.33 34.71
N LEU A 4 -35.31 48.66 33.69
CA LEU A 4 -34.60 47.82 32.72
C LEU A 4 -33.97 46.56 33.33
N SER A 5 -34.71 45.45 33.24
CA SER A 5 -34.16 44.10 33.34
C SER A 5 -33.24 43.82 32.16
N CYS A 6 -31.95 43.58 32.43
CA CYS A 6 -31.06 42.95 31.46
C CYS A 6 -31.27 41.43 31.50
N ILE A 7 -31.93 40.90 30.47
CA ILE A 7 -31.96 39.45 30.20
C ILE A 7 -30.68 39.13 29.42
N VAL A 8 -29.78 38.37 30.05
CA VAL A 8 -28.59 37.83 29.38
C VAL A 8 -29.02 36.53 28.68
N LEU A 9 -29.16 36.58 27.35
CA LEU A 9 -29.32 35.37 26.53
C LEU A 9 -27.96 34.69 26.37
N ILE A 10 -27.78 33.55 27.04
CA ILE A 10 -26.66 32.65 26.82
C ILE A 10 -27.05 31.75 25.64
N THR A 11 -26.54 32.04 24.44
CA THR A 11 -26.69 31.14 23.29
C THR A 11 -25.65 30.02 23.42
N THR A 12 -26.09 28.82 23.81
CA THR A 12 -25.27 27.61 23.71
C THR A 12 -25.15 27.21 22.24
N ALA A 13 -23.99 27.47 21.63
CA ALA A 13 -23.66 26.89 20.34
C ALA A 13 -23.52 25.37 20.53
N ALA A 14 -24.53 24.62 20.12
CA ALA A 14 -24.42 23.17 20.02
C ALA A 14 -23.39 22.87 18.93
N ASN A 15 -22.19 22.43 19.33
CA ASN A 15 -21.24 21.82 18.41
C ASN A 15 -21.88 20.51 17.94
N ILE A 16 -22.59 20.54 16.82
CA ILE A 16 -23.06 19.35 16.14
C ILE A 16 -21.80 18.70 15.54
N CYS A 17 -21.19 17.81 16.29
CA CYS A 17 -20.21 16.88 15.73
C CYS A 17 -21.01 15.90 14.87
N PHE A 18 -20.98 16.08 13.55
CA PHE A 18 -21.51 15.09 12.64
C PHE A 18 -20.62 13.84 12.71
N SER A 19 -21.10 12.78 13.34
CA SER A 19 -20.51 11.47 13.17
C SER A 19 -20.89 10.97 11.78
N ILE A 20 -19.95 11.01 10.84
CA ILE A 20 -20.09 10.27 9.60
C ILE A 20 -19.87 8.80 9.97
N GLU A 21 -20.94 8.01 10.04
CA GLU A 21 -20.79 6.57 10.13
C GLU A 21 -20.35 6.06 8.76
N PRO A 22 -19.17 5.43 8.65
CA PRO A 22 -18.72 4.89 7.37
C PRO A 22 -19.69 3.78 6.93
N THR A 23 -20.13 3.84 5.68
CA THR A 23 -20.92 2.75 5.08
C THR A 23 -19.97 1.62 4.70
N GLU A 24 -20.24 0.40 5.19
CA GLU A 24 -19.46 -0.77 4.81
C GLU A 24 -19.68 -1.10 3.33
N LYS A 25 -18.62 -0.98 2.52
CA LYS A 25 -18.64 -1.37 1.10
C LYS A 25 -18.37 -2.88 0.93
N PHE A 26 -17.40 -3.40 1.67
CA PHE A 26 -17.00 -4.80 1.64
C PHE A 26 -16.58 -5.29 3.03
N SER A 27 -16.85 -6.55 3.32
CA SER A 27 -16.36 -7.22 4.53
C SER A 27 -15.92 -8.65 4.24
N TRP A 28 -14.93 -9.08 5.02
CA TRP A 28 -14.42 -10.44 4.98
C TRP A 28 -14.34 -11.05 6.38
N LYS A 29 -14.74 -12.31 6.48
CA LYS A 29 -14.35 -13.17 7.62
C LYS A 29 -12.96 -13.76 7.41
N ILE A 30 -12.72 -14.20 6.17
CA ILE A 30 -11.49 -14.84 5.70
C ILE A 30 -11.33 -14.46 4.22
N PHE A 31 -10.11 -14.17 3.80
CA PHE A 31 -9.79 -13.85 2.41
C PHE A 31 -9.69 -15.12 1.57
N ASP A 32 -10.36 -15.14 0.42
CA ASP A 32 -10.23 -16.19 -0.59
C ASP A 32 -10.11 -15.58 -1.97
N TYR A 33 -9.45 -16.30 -2.88
CA TYR A 33 -9.13 -15.80 -4.20
C TYR A 33 -10.12 -16.29 -5.24
N LEU A 34 -10.22 -15.55 -6.35
CA LEU A 34 -10.89 -16.01 -7.55
C LEU A 34 -9.94 -16.94 -8.32
N TRP A 35 -10.04 -18.23 -8.01
CA TRP A 35 -9.26 -19.29 -8.65
C TRP A 35 -9.78 -19.61 -10.06
N ASP A 36 -8.88 -19.95 -10.98
CA ASP A 36 -9.23 -20.36 -12.36
C ASP A 36 -10.07 -21.63 -12.35
N ASN A 37 -9.77 -22.56 -11.43
CA ASN A 37 -10.54 -23.78 -11.21
C ASN A 37 -10.28 -24.36 -9.81
N SER A 38 -11.09 -25.35 -9.44
CA SER A 38 -10.98 -26.04 -8.15
C SER A 38 -9.64 -26.74 -7.97
N THR A 39 -9.07 -27.32 -9.02
CA THR A 39 -7.77 -28.00 -8.98
C THR A 39 -6.64 -27.05 -8.59
N GLN A 40 -6.60 -25.84 -9.16
CA GLN A 40 -5.63 -24.80 -8.81
C GLN A 40 -5.70 -24.48 -7.31
N LYS A 41 -6.91 -24.22 -6.79
CA LYS A 41 -7.14 -23.97 -5.35
C LYS A 41 -6.67 -25.13 -4.48
N GLN A 42 -7.07 -26.36 -4.81
CA GLN A 42 -6.71 -27.54 -4.02
C GLN A 42 -5.21 -27.80 -4.02
N ASN A 43 -4.52 -27.58 -5.14
CA ASN A 43 -3.07 -27.69 -5.20
C ASN A 43 -2.38 -26.58 -4.39
N ALA A 44 -2.89 -25.35 -4.41
CA ALA A 44 -2.37 -24.25 -3.61
C ALA A 44 -2.52 -24.52 -2.10
N ILE A 45 -3.65 -25.11 -1.67
CA ILE A 45 -3.86 -25.51 -0.28
C ILE A 45 -2.90 -26.65 0.10
N LYS A 46 -2.83 -27.72 -0.70
CA LYS A 46 -1.99 -28.89 -0.43
C LYS A 46 -0.50 -28.56 -0.36
N SER A 47 -0.03 -27.63 -1.20
CA SER A 47 1.35 -27.16 -1.20
C SER A 47 1.66 -26.14 -0.11
N GLY A 48 0.64 -25.65 0.61
CA GLY A 48 0.79 -24.57 1.60
C GLY A 48 1.01 -23.18 0.98
N LEU A 49 0.88 -23.05 -0.35
CA LEU A 49 0.91 -21.76 -1.04
C LEU A 49 -0.25 -20.86 -0.62
N TYR A 50 -1.40 -21.45 -0.33
CA TYR A 50 -2.57 -20.74 0.16
C TYR A 50 -2.99 -21.27 1.53
N ASN A 51 -3.03 -20.35 2.49
CA ASN A 51 -3.59 -20.54 3.81
C ASN A 51 -4.52 -19.37 4.11
N ALA A 52 -5.80 -19.67 4.29
CA ALA A 52 -6.84 -18.66 4.47
C ALA A 52 -6.61 -17.79 5.74
N ASN A 53 -5.94 -18.34 6.76
CA ASN A 53 -5.61 -17.62 8.00
C ASN A 53 -4.29 -16.84 7.94
N ALA A 54 -3.55 -16.95 6.84
CA ALA A 54 -2.31 -16.20 6.69
C ALA A 54 -2.59 -14.76 6.22
N SER A 55 -3.56 -14.55 5.35
CA SER A 55 -3.71 -13.28 4.63
C SER A 55 -4.03 -12.08 5.56
N VAL A 56 -3.34 -10.97 5.34
CA VAL A 56 -3.57 -9.67 6.01
C VAL A 56 -3.57 -8.60 4.92
N LEU A 57 -4.66 -7.81 4.83
CA LEU A 57 -4.72 -6.67 3.92
C LEU A 57 -3.83 -5.54 4.42
N TYR A 58 -3.25 -4.77 3.51
CA TYR A 58 -2.41 -3.63 3.87
C TYR A 58 -2.93 -2.30 3.32
N ASP A 59 -3.32 -2.28 2.06
CA ASP A 59 -3.75 -1.08 1.35
C ASP A 59 -5.02 -1.32 0.54
N VAL A 60 -5.75 -0.23 0.28
CA VAL A 60 -6.94 -0.20 -0.56
C VAL A 60 -7.00 1.12 -1.33
N ASP A 61 -7.25 1.04 -2.63
CA ASP A 61 -7.44 2.21 -3.49
C ASP A 61 -8.56 1.92 -4.52
N GLU A 62 -9.23 2.96 -5.02
CA GLU A 62 -10.32 2.83 -5.99
C GLU A 62 -9.95 3.51 -7.31
N ALA A 63 -9.94 2.73 -8.38
CA ALA A 63 -9.75 3.24 -9.72
C ALA A 63 -11.01 3.96 -10.22
N SER A 64 -10.81 4.91 -11.14
CA SER A 64 -11.92 5.68 -11.74
C SER A 64 -12.94 4.84 -12.51
N ASP A 65 -12.57 3.61 -12.90
CA ASP A 65 -13.46 2.63 -13.54
C ASP A 65 -14.29 1.80 -12.55
N GLY A 66 -14.19 2.09 -11.25
CA GLY A 66 -14.94 1.45 -10.16
C GLY A 66 -14.28 0.18 -9.59
N ARG A 67 -13.10 -0.23 -10.08
CA ARG A 67 -12.35 -1.33 -9.46
C ARG A 67 -11.75 -0.89 -8.14
N THR A 68 -11.98 -1.68 -7.09
CA THR A 68 -11.29 -1.51 -5.80
C THR A 68 -10.09 -2.45 -5.75
N PHE A 69 -8.90 -1.87 -5.71
CA PHE A 69 -7.63 -2.56 -5.52
C PHE A 69 -7.38 -2.80 -4.04
N VAL A 70 -6.82 -3.96 -3.72
CA VAL A 70 -6.49 -4.36 -2.36
C VAL A 70 -5.15 -5.10 -2.39
N THR A 71 -4.24 -4.74 -1.49
CA THR A 71 -2.94 -5.41 -1.34
C THR A 71 -2.93 -6.33 -0.13
N LEU A 72 -2.11 -7.37 -0.20
CA LEU A 72 -1.89 -8.32 0.89
C LEU A 72 -0.39 -8.48 1.11
N ILE A 73 0.04 -8.38 2.37
CA ILE A 73 1.46 -8.59 2.71
C ILE A 73 1.85 -10.02 2.30
N LYS A 74 2.85 -10.16 1.42
CA LYS A 74 3.34 -11.47 1.01
C LYS A 74 4.04 -12.17 2.17
N LYS A 75 3.54 -13.36 2.49
CA LYS A 75 4.18 -14.34 3.37
C LYS A 75 3.76 -15.74 2.97
N LYS A 76 4.26 -16.76 3.68
CA LYS A 76 3.83 -18.14 3.46
C LYS A 76 2.30 -18.26 3.58
N GLY A 77 1.65 -18.83 2.57
CA GLY A 77 0.19 -18.97 2.53
C GLY A 77 -0.56 -17.81 1.86
N VAL A 78 0.14 -16.77 1.39
CA VAL A 78 -0.46 -15.66 0.61
C VAL A 78 -0.04 -15.82 -0.85
N PRO A 79 -0.92 -16.25 -1.76
CA PRO A 79 -0.53 -16.56 -3.14
C PRO A 79 -0.26 -15.30 -3.99
N ALA A 80 -1.07 -14.24 -3.86
CA ALA A 80 -0.94 -13.00 -4.62
C ALA A 80 -1.02 -11.78 -3.69
N SER A 81 -0.15 -10.80 -3.88
CA SER A 81 -0.03 -9.61 -3.01
C SER A 81 -0.74 -8.37 -3.56
N LEU A 82 -1.16 -8.38 -4.83
CA LEU A 82 -1.94 -7.29 -5.44
C LEU A 82 -3.20 -7.88 -6.08
N THR A 83 -4.36 -7.34 -5.71
CA THR A 83 -5.65 -7.90 -6.13
C THR A 83 -6.66 -6.79 -6.38
N THR A 84 -7.74 -7.12 -7.06
CA THR A 84 -8.98 -6.33 -7.08
C THR A 84 -10.09 -7.11 -6.40
N VAL A 85 -11.04 -6.42 -5.76
CA VAL A 85 -12.27 -7.04 -5.26
C VAL A 85 -13.12 -7.50 -6.45
N SER A 86 -13.45 -8.79 -6.51
CA SER A 86 -14.29 -9.33 -7.58
C SER A 86 -15.78 -9.14 -7.30
N ASN A 87 -16.60 -9.24 -8.35
CA ASN A 87 -18.05 -9.24 -8.24
C ASN A 87 -18.64 -10.59 -7.77
N LYS A 88 -17.80 -11.61 -7.53
CA LYS A 88 -18.24 -12.92 -7.05
C LYS A 88 -18.01 -13.01 -5.54
N THR A 89 -19.03 -13.47 -4.82
CA THR A 89 -19.00 -13.54 -3.36
C THR A 89 -19.10 -14.97 -2.87
N GLY A 90 -18.20 -15.32 -1.96
CA GLY A 90 -18.23 -16.59 -1.23
C GLY A 90 -18.81 -16.41 0.18
N PRO A 91 -18.86 -17.49 0.98
CA PRO A 91 -19.40 -17.47 2.35
C PRO A 91 -18.69 -16.50 3.31
N SER A 92 -17.43 -16.15 2.99
CA SER A 92 -16.56 -15.33 3.83
C SER A 92 -16.37 -13.90 3.32
N GLY A 93 -17.01 -13.50 2.22
CA GLY A 93 -16.82 -12.19 1.57
C GLY A 93 -16.57 -12.31 0.05
N PRO A 94 -16.42 -11.17 -0.65
CA PRO A 94 -16.12 -11.17 -2.08
C PRO A 94 -14.74 -11.77 -2.38
N PHE A 95 -14.59 -12.52 -3.47
CA PHE A 95 -13.29 -13.10 -3.82
C PHE A 95 -12.31 -12.02 -4.27
N LEU A 96 -11.04 -12.21 -3.94
CA LEU A 96 -9.94 -11.37 -4.41
C LEU A 96 -9.43 -11.91 -5.76
N LYS A 97 -9.48 -11.08 -6.80
CA LYS A 97 -8.95 -11.42 -8.13
C LYS A 97 -7.51 -10.90 -8.23
N PRO A 98 -6.49 -11.75 -8.43
CA PRO A 98 -5.12 -11.27 -8.64
C PRO A 98 -5.02 -10.34 -9.83
N TYR A 99 -4.20 -9.30 -9.71
CA TYR A 99 -4.03 -8.30 -10.74
C TYR A 99 -2.61 -8.30 -11.33
N PRO A 100 -2.45 -8.20 -12.66
CA PRO A 100 -3.51 -8.27 -13.67
C PRO A 100 -4.19 -9.64 -13.75
N ASN A 101 -3.43 -10.71 -13.46
CA ASN A 101 -3.93 -12.10 -13.39
C ASN A 101 -2.88 -13.02 -12.74
N TRP A 102 -3.19 -14.32 -12.63
CA TRP A 102 -2.33 -15.33 -12.01
C TRP A 102 -0.93 -15.49 -12.64
N SER A 103 -0.72 -15.13 -13.92
CA SER A 103 0.58 -15.28 -14.58
C SER A 103 1.66 -14.35 -14.03
N TRP A 104 1.27 -13.31 -13.28
CA TRP A 104 2.16 -12.34 -12.64
C TRP A 104 2.72 -12.84 -11.31
N TYR A 105 2.25 -14.00 -10.84
CA TYR A 105 2.65 -14.59 -9.58
C TYR A 105 3.27 -15.96 -9.84
N ASN A 106 4.42 -16.21 -9.21
CA ASN A 106 5.03 -17.52 -9.22
C ASN A 106 5.51 -17.90 -7.82
N ASN A 107 5.56 -19.20 -7.56
CA ASN A 107 5.85 -19.75 -6.23
C ASN A 107 7.34 -20.04 -6.04
N ASN A 108 8.12 -19.96 -7.11
CA ASN A 108 9.56 -20.23 -7.11
C ASN A 108 10.38 -18.96 -6.87
N TYR A 109 9.71 -17.82 -6.61
CA TYR A 109 10.32 -16.51 -6.42
C TYR A 109 11.30 -16.16 -7.54
N THR A 110 10.94 -16.54 -8.77
CA THR A 110 11.76 -16.21 -9.93
C THR A 110 11.61 -14.72 -10.23
N CYS A 111 12.69 -13.97 -10.03
CA CYS A 111 12.74 -12.52 -10.16
C CYS A 111 12.86 -12.07 -11.62
N ASN A 112 11.90 -12.48 -12.47
CA ASN A 112 11.80 -11.87 -13.80
C ASN A 112 11.20 -10.45 -13.68
N ASN A 113 11.38 -9.64 -14.73
CA ASN A 113 11.03 -8.20 -14.69
C ASN A 113 9.56 -7.90 -14.34
N HIS A 114 8.66 -8.86 -14.57
CA HIS A 114 7.22 -8.66 -14.43
C HIS A 114 6.64 -9.35 -13.18
N THR A 115 7.33 -10.31 -12.57
CA THR A 115 6.78 -11.07 -11.43
C THR A 115 6.59 -10.17 -10.23
N ILE A 116 5.37 -10.10 -9.71
CA ILE A 116 5.05 -9.38 -8.48
C ILE A 116 5.35 -10.28 -7.27
N ILE A 117 6.14 -9.77 -6.33
CA ILE A 117 6.53 -10.48 -5.11
C ILE A 117 5.67 -10.02 -3.93
N SER A 118 5.86 -8.78 -3.47
CA SER A 118 5.27 -8.27 -2.23
C SER A 118 5.00 -6.77 -2.32
N VAL A 119 3.72 -6.44 -2.48
CA VAL A 119 3.23 -5.07 -2.59
C VAL A 119 2.58 -4.68 -1.26
N TYR A 120 3.07 -3.61 -0.65
CA TYR A 120 2.49 -3.04 0.57
C TYR A 120 1.43 -2.01 0.19
N ARG A 121 1.82 -0.89 -0.42
CA ARG A 121 0.89 0.12 -0.92
C ARG A 121 1.03 0.35 -2.42
N ILE A 122 -0.04 0.90 -2.98
CA ILE A 122 -0.15 1.34 -4.37
C ILE A 122 -0.48 2.83 -4.42
N SER A 123 -0.40 3.41 -5.60
CA SER A 123 -0.96 4.74 -5.86
C SER A 123 -1.68 4.72 -7.20
N ILE A 124 -2.93 5.18 -7.24
CA ILE A 124 -3.66 5.38 -8.49
C ILE A 124 -3.72 6.87 -8.82
N LYS A 125 -3.11 7.28 -9.93
CA LYS A 125 -3.17 8.65 -10.45
C LYS A 125 -3.30 8.62 -11.96
N CYS A 126 -4.16 9.49 -12.51
CA CYS A 126 -4.29 9.64 -13.97
C CYS A 126 -4.60 8.33 -14.73
N ASN A 127 -5.36 7.42 -14.11
CA ASN A 127 -5.66 6.09 -14.64
C ASN A 127 -4.41 5.20 -14.84
N TYR A 128 -3.31 5.53 -14.18
CA TYR A 128 -2.15 4.66 -14.02
C TYR A 128 -2.12 4.11 -12.60
N LEU A 129 -1.76 2.83 -12.48
CA LEU A 129 -1.53 2.15 -11.21
C LEU A 129 -0.02 2.00 -11.00
N PHE A 130 0.47 2.65 -9.95
CA PHE A 130 1.86 2.56 -9.51
C PHE A 130 1.95 1.52 -8.40
N VAL A 131 2.67 0.44 -8.69
CA VAL A 131 2.83 -0.71 -7.81
C VAL A 131 4.27 -0.74 -7.31
N LEU A 132 4.44 -0.51 -6.01
CA LEU A 132 5.75 -0.62 -5.36
C LEU A 132 5.93 -2.04 -4.82
N ASP A 133 6.66 -2.86 -5.57
CA ASP A 133 7.02 -4.20 -5.15
C ASP A 133 8.34 -4.17 -4.37
N SER A 134 8.25 -4.45 -3.08
CA SER A 134 9.40 -4.46 -2.17
C SER A 134 10.40 -5.59 -2.46
N GLY A 135 9.96 -6.68 -3.09
CA GLY A 135 10.79 -7.88 -3.24
C GLY A 135 11.13 -8.58 -1.91
N VAL A 136 10.50 -8.19 -0.80
CA VAL A 136 10.74 -8.72 0.54
C VAL A 136 9.62 -9.66 0.97
N ILE A 137 10.00 -10.82 1.51
CA ILE A 137 9.08 -11.79 2.14
C ILE A 137 9.62 -12.09 3.54
N GLU A 138 8.80 -11.91 4.57
CA GLU A 138 9.15 -12.23 5.96
C GLU A 138 10.54 -11.69 6.39
N SER A 139 10.77 -10.40 6.11
CA SER A 139 12.06 -9.72 6.39
C SER A 139 13.26 -10.34 5.69
N LYS A 140 13.06 -10.93 4.51
CA LYS A 140 14.13 -11.39 3.63
C LYS A 140 13.92 -10.85 2.22
N THR A 141 14.91 -10.16 1.68
CA THR A 141 14.95 -9.77 0.27
C THR A 141 15.10 -11.03 -0.58
N VAL A 142 14.07 -11.38 -1.36
CA VAL A 142 14.09 -12.51 -2.29
C VAL A 142 14.30 -12.05 -3.74
N CYS A 143 13.88 -10.82 -4.06
CA CYS A 143 14.10 -10.18 -5.34
C CYS A 143 14.48 -8.71 -5.14
N PRO A 144 15.16 -8.09 -6.11
CA PRO A 144 15.32 -6.64 -6.12
C PRO A 144 13.96 -5.92 -6.08
N PRO A 145 13.82 -4.83 -5.31
CA PRO A 145 12.62 -4.02 -5.32
C PRO A 145 12.43 -3.35 -6.69
N LYS A 146 11.18 -3.10 -7.05
CA LYS A 146 10.83 -2.48 -8.33
C LYS A 146 9.54 -1.67 -8.26
N LEU A 147 9.49 -0.64 -9.10
CA LEU A 147 8.28 0.11 -9.41
C LEU A 147 7.71 -0.43 -10.73
N LEU A 148 6.45 -0.86 -10.71
CA LEU A 148 5.71 -1.28 -11.89
C LEU A 148 4.58 -0.27 -12.14
N ILE A 149 4.44 0.20 -13.38
CA ILE A 149 3.42 1.17 -13.77
C ILE A 149 2.50 0.53 -14.82
N PHE A 150 1.22 0.37 -14.47
CA PHE A 150 0.21 -0.19 -15.36
C PHE A 150 -0.72 0.90 -15.88
N ASP A 151 -1.09 0.83 -17.16
CA ASP A 151 -2.23 1.56 -17.70
C ASP A 151 -3.50 0.80 -17.32
N LEU A 152 -4.36 1.41 -16.48
CA LEU A 152 -5.60 0.77 -16.03
C LEU A 152 -6.65 0.64 -17.13
N LYS A 153 -6.51 1.34 -18.26
CA LYS A 153 -7.42 1.21 -19.39
C LYS A 153 -7.20 -0.12 -20.13
N THR A 154 -5.95 -0.55 -20.25
CA THR A 154 -5.55 -1.77 -20.98
C THR A 154 -5.14 -2.92 -20.06
N ASP A 155 -4.92 -2.64 -18.78
CA ASP A 155 -4.30 -3.55 -17.80
C ASP A 155 -2.89 -4.02 -18.22
N GLU A 156 -2.21 -3.23 -19.06
CA GLU A 156 -0.87 -3.53 -19.55
C GLU A 156 0.20 -2.77 -18.77
N LEU A 157 1.33 -3.45 -18.56
CA LEU A 157 2.51 -2.81 -17.96
C LEU A 157 3.10 -1.84 -18.98
N THR A 158 3.12 -0.56 -18.61
CA THR A 158 3.69 0.52 -19.41
C THR A 158 5.17 0.69 -19.12
N GLU A 159 5.57 0.59 -17.84
CA GLU A 159 6.95 0.81 -17.42
C GLU A 159 7.31 -0.07 -16.21
N HIS A 160 8.58 -0.49 -16.15
CA HIS A 160 9.15 -1.06 -14.93
C HIS A 160 10.51 -0.44 -14.64
N ILE A 161 10.77 -0.18 -13.36
CA ILE A 161 12.04 0.34 -12.87
C ILE A 161 12.51 -0.57 -11.74
N THR A 162 13.61 -1.28 -11.97
CA THR A 162 14.32 -1.99 -10.90
C THR A 162 15.10 -0.97 -10.08
N ILE A 163 14.90 -1.00 -8.75
CA ILE A 163 15.57 -0.07 -7.83
C ILE A 163 16.87 -0.76 -7.38
N PRO A 164 18.05 -0.18 -7.69
CA PRO A 164 19.34 -0.74 -7.30
C PRO A 164 19.45 -0.90 -5.79
N HIS A 165 20.19 -1.92 -5.34
CA HIS A 165 20.32 -2.24 -3.91
C HIS A 165 20.87 -1.07 -3.09
N ASP A 166 21.91 -0.40 -3.59
CA ASP A 166 22.54 0.79 -3.00
C ASP A 166 21.60 2.01 -2.87
N ILE A 167 20.51 2.05 -3.64
CA ILE A 167 19.46 3.07 -3.50
C ILE A 167 18.33 2.58 -2.57
N ALA A 168 17.99 1.30 -2.69
CA ALA A 168 16.90 0.65 -1.96
C ALA A 168 17.17 0.52 -0.46
N THR A 169 18.45 0.50 -0.04
CA THR A 169 18.87 0.28 1.34
C THR A 169 19.85 1.36 1.79
N HIS A 170 19.85 1.70 3.07
CA HIS A 170 20.92 2.51 3.68
C HIS A 170 22.15 1.65 3.98
N ASP A 171 23.36 2.23 3.91
CA ASP A 171 24.64 1.50 4.04
C ASP A 171 24.79 0.73 5.37
N ASP A 172 24.16 1.21 6.44
CA ASP A 172 24.19 0.59 7.77
C ASP A 172 23.11 -0.49 7.98
N LYS A 173 22.17 -0.64 7.04
CA LYS A 173 21.05 -1.60 7.12
C LYS A 173 21.26 -2.75 6.16
N SER A 174 21.00 -3.96 6.64
CA SER A 174 21.01 -5.15 5.80
C SER A 174 19.77 -5.26 4.89
N ILE A 175 18.70 -4.53 5.20
CA ILE A 175 17.40 -4.62 4.51
C ILE A 175 16.75 -3.24 4.47
N GLY A 176 16.34 -2.80 3.28
CA GLY A 176 15.37 -1.74 3.05
C GLY A 176 13.99 -2.34 2.75
N LEU A 177 12.93 -1.63 3.11
CA LEU A 177 11.55 -2.05 2.90
C LEU A 177 10.76 -0.89 2.28
N LEU A 178 10.66 -0.92 0.95
CA LEU A 178 9.90 0.07 0.19
C LEU A 178 8.41 -0.24 0.29
N VAL A 179 7.66 0.66 0.92
CA VAL A 179 6.28 0.40 1.34
C VAL A 179 5.24 1.34 0.74
N THR A 180 5.56 2.62 0.56
CA THR A 180 4.58 3.64 0.18
C THR A 180 5.05 4.42 -1.04
N PRO A 181 4.43 4.22 -2.22
CA PRO A 181 4.59 5.13 -3.34
C PRO A 181 3.60 6.30 -3.23
N ILE A 182 4.06 7.51 -3.48
CA ILE A 182 3.21 8.65 -3.84
C ILE A 182 3.67 9.25 -5.15
N VAL A 183 2.73 9.79 -5.91
CA VAL A 183 2.97 10.22 -7.29
C VAL A 183 2.48 11.64 -7.47
N ASP A 184 3.40 12.49 -7.92
CA ASP A 184 3.11 13.80 -8.49
C ASP A 184 3.20 13.69 -10.02
N ILE A 185 2.08 13.94 -10.69
CA ILE A 185 1.96 13.82 -12.14
C ILE A 185 1.12 14.97 -12.68
N GLN A 186 1.74 15.80 -13.50
CA GLN A 186 1.07 16.94 -14.14
C GLN A 186 0.50 16.54 -15.50
N ASN A 187 -0.72 16.99 -15.78
CA ASN A 187 -1.42 16.76 -17.05
C ASN A 187 -1.49 15.27 -17.47
N CYS A 188 -1.40 14.35 -16.50
CA CYS A 188 -1.40 12.92 -16.74
C CYS A 188 -0.30 12.43 -17.71
N ASN A 189 0.84 13.14 -17.77
CA ASN A 189 2.00 12.73 -18.55
C ASN A 189 3.01 11.98 -17.69
N LEU A 190 3.17 10.67 -17.93
CA LEU A 190 4.14 9.82 -17.22
C LEU A 190 5.59 10.30 -17.35
N ASP A 191 5.96 10.94 -18.47
CA ASP A 191 7.33 11.44 -18.66
C ASP A 191 7.70 12.52 -17.64
N ASN A 192 6.70 13.24 -17.13
CA ASN A 192 6.88 14.30 -16.14
C ASN A 192 6.59 13.82 -14.71
N ALA A 193 6.24 12.55 -14.52
CA ALA A 193 5.90 12.04 -13.21
C ALA A 193 7.14 12.06 -12.28
N THR A 194 6.90 12.45 -11.03
CA THR A 194 7.84 12.26 -9.93
C THR A 194 7.21 11.32 -8.93
N ILE A 195 7.88 10.21 -8.66
CA ILE A 195 7.43 9.21 -7.69
C ILE A 195 8.35 9.25 -6.47
N PHE A 196 7.76 9.32 -5.29
CA PHE A 196 8.46 9.16 -4.02
C PHE A 196 8.08 7.84 -3.38
N MET A 197 9.06 7.12 -2.86
CA MET A 197 8.90 5.77 -2.31
C MET A 197 9.51 5.73 -0.91
N ALA A 198 8.68 5.60 0.12
CA ALA A 198 9.15 5.50 1.50
C ALA A 198 9.83 4.14 1.75
N ASP A 199 11.05 4.19 2.30
CA ASP A 199 11.79 3.06 2.81
C ASP A 199 11.68 3.01 4.34
N SER A 200 10.75 2.19 4.84
CA SER A 200 10.41 2.19 6.25
C SER A 200 11.49 1.56 7.12
N TYR A 201 12.22 0.55 6.62
CA TYR A 201 13.29 -0.09 7.40
C TYR A 201 14.64 0.63 7.24
N GLY A 202 14.91 1.19 6.06
CA GLY A 202 16.12 1.99 5.82
C GLY A 202 16.00 3.46 6.20
N ASN A 203 14.85 3.92 6.69
CA ASN A 203 14.60 5.30 7.15
C ASN A 203 14.93 6.36 6.08
N GLY A 204 14.50 6.12 4.85
CA GLY A 204 14.82 6.98 3.72
C GLY A 204 13.66 7.16 2.76
N LEU A 205 13.83 8.07 1.82
CA LEU A 205 12.87 8.34 0.76
C LEU A 205 13.58 8.22 -0.58
N ILE A 206 13.05 7.39 -1.48
CA ILE A 206 13.60 7.29 -2.83
C ILE A 206 12.73 8.12 -3.76
N LYS A 207 13.36 9.07 -4.45
CA LYS A 207 12.75 9.83 -5.53
C LYS A 207 13.11 9.19 -6.86
N TYR A 208 12.13 9.04 -7.72
CA TYR A 208 12.29 8.66 -9.12
C TYR A 208 11.66 9.72 -10.03
N ASN A 209 12.36 10.10 -11.08
CA ASN A 209 11.82 10.84 -12.21
C ASN A 209 12.55 10.39 -13.47
N LYS A 210 11.86 10.32 -14.61
CA LYS A 210 12.42 9.79 -15.87
C LYS A 210 13.68 10.52 -16.33
N TYR A 211 13.76 11.83 -16.10
CA TYR A 211 14.90 12.66 -16.53
C TYR A 211 16.05 12.67 -15.52
N THR A 212 15.77 12.60 -14.22
CA THR A 212 16.81 12.67 -13.18
C THR A 212 17.24 11.31 -12.66
N GLY A 213 16.52 10.24 -12.99
CA GLY A 213 16.75 8.90 -12.47
C GLY A 213 16.34 8.75 -11.01
N LEU A 214 16.93 7.74 -10.36
CA LEU A 214 16.71 7.40 -8.96
C LEU A 214 17.66 8.18 -8.05
N CYS A 215 17.16 8.67 -6.92
CA CYS A 215 17.94 9.32 -5.88
C CYS A 215 17.38 8.95 -4.50
N ARG A 216 18.25 8.59 -3.57
CA ARG A 216 17.91 8.39 -2.16
C ARG A 216 18.05 9.72 -1.40
N ILE A 217 17.04 10.08 -0.63
CA ILE A 217 16.96 11.25 0.23
C ILE A 217 16.89 10.76 1.67
N GLU A 218 17.68 11.37 2.55
CA GLU A 218 17.80 10.97 3.95
C GLU A 218 17.65 12.16 4.88
N SER A 219 17.05 11.91 6.04
CA SER A 219 16.90 12.90 7.10
C SER A 219 16.72 12.18 8.43
N ASP A 220 17.18 12.79 9.52
CA ASP A 220 16.95 12.25 10.87
C ASP A 220 15.45 12.22 11.23
N PHE A 221 14.63 13.05 10.59
CA PHE A 221 13.17 13.03 10.74
C PHE A 221 12.49 11.80 10.14
N MET A 222 13.22 10.98 9.37
CA MET A 222 12.70 9.74 8.79
C MET A 222 12.97 8.52 9.68
N LYS A 223 13.72 8.68 10.77
CA LYS A 223 14.07 7.61 11.71
C LYS A 223 13.00 7.50 12.81
N PRO A 224 12.73 6.29 13.33
CA PRO A 224 11.83 6.13 14.46
C PRO A 224 12.35 6.85 15.70
N ASN A 225 11.43 7.40 16.50
CA ASN A 225 11.76 7.79 17.86
C ASN A 225 11.76 6.55 18.76
N ASN A 226 12.91 6.22 19.36
CA ASN A 226 13.07 5.05 20.24
C ASN A 226 12.13 5.05 21.47
N ALA A 227 11.57 6.21 21.84
CA ALA A 227 10.59 6.31 22.92
C ALA A 227 9.16 5.89 22.51
N ASP A 228 8.84 5.93 21.21
CA ASP A 228 7.47 5.86 20.68
C ASP A 228 7.22 4.60 19.83
N THR A 229 7.80 3.47 20.24
CA THR A 229 7.71 2.19 19.50
C THR A 229 6.68 1.21 20.05
N THR A 230 6.02 1.54 21.17
CA THR A 230 5.02 0.67 21.81
C THR A 230 3.59 1.17 21.58
N PHE A 231 2.78 0.32 20.96
CA PHE A 231 1.39 0.62 20.63
C PHE A 231 0.45 -0.24 21.47
N THR A 232 -0.71 0.32 21.83
CA THR A 232 -1.77 -0.41 22.53
C THR A 232 -3.06 -0.32 21.74
N VAL A 233 -3.59 -1.47 21.33
CA VAL A 233 -4.88 -1.57 20.63
C VAL A 233 -5.73 -2.60 21.37
N GLN A 234 -6.96 -2.23 21.77
CA GLN A 234 -7.86 -3.10 22.55
C GLN A 234 -7.16 -3.77 23.75
N ASN A 235 -6.39 -3.01 24.51
CA ASN A 235 -5.59 -3.47 25.67
C ASN A 235 -4.47 -4.47 25.35
N GLN A 236 -4.22 -4.79 24.07
CA GLN A 236 -3.06 -5.57 23.65
C GLN A 236 -1.92 -4.62 23.32
N ARG A 237 -0.76 -4.89 23.92
CA ARG A 237 0.47 -4.12 23.69
C ARG A 237 1.35 -4.85 22.69
N PHE A 238 1.82 -4.13 21.69
CA PHE A 238 2.80 -4.64 20.73
C PHE A 238 3.87 -3.59 20.47
N HIS A 239 5.03 -4.06 20.03
CA HIS A 239 6.19 -3.23 19.76
C HIS A 239 6.48 -3.27 18.26
N LEU A 240 6.67 -2.11 17.67
CA LEU A 240 7.09 -1.98 16.28
C LEU A 240 8.51 -1.44 16.27
N ASP A 241 9.46 -2.38 16.26
CA ASP A 241 10.87 -2.07 16.10
C ASP A 241 11.16 -1.71 14.64
N ASN A 242 12.01 -0.70 14.43
CA ASN A 242 12.61 -0.36 13.13
C ASN A 242 11.66 0.23 12.07
N GLY A 243 10.49 0.75 12.45
CA GLY A 243 9.60 1.45 11.53
C GLY A 243 9.91 2.95 11.48
N GLY A 244 10.68 3.39 10.47
CA GLY A 244 10.85 4.80 10.14
C GLY A 244 9.69 5.35 9.30
N ILE A 245 10.01 6.31 8.44
CA ILE A 245 9.08 6.91 7.48
C ILE A 245 8.17 5.86 6.81
N LEU A 246 6.86 6.07 6.90
CA LEU A 246 5.85 5.12 6.42
C LEU A 246 4.71 5.81 5.70
N GLY A 247 4.04 6.79 6.33
CA GLY A 247 2.92 7.52 5.76
C GLY A 247 3.41 8.68 4.90
N LEU A 248 2.92 8.75 3.67
CA LEU A 248 3.19 9.87 2.76
C LEU A 248 1.86 10.36 2.20
N THR A 249 1.71 11.68 2.09
CA THR A 249 0.57 12.27 1.37
C THR A 249 0.97 13.57 0.70
N THR A 250 0.24 13.94 -0.34
CA THR A 250 0.34 15.24 -1.02
C THR A 250 -0.78 16.14 -0.54
N ILE A 251 -0.49 17.37 -0.12
CA ILE A 251 -1.54 18.34 0.27
C ILE A 251 -2.14 18.99 -0.98
N ASP A 252 -1.29 19.47 -1.88
CA ASP A 252 -1.63 20.16 -3.12
C ASP A 252 -0.58 19.80 -4.21
N GLU A 253 -0.80 20.18 -5.48
CA GLU A 253 0.19 19.99 -6.55
C GLU A 253 1.55 20.61 -6.17
N GLY A 254 2.50 19.77 -5.73
CA GLY A 254 3.87 20.14 -5.40
C GLY A 254 4.22 20.28 -3.91
N GLU A 255 3.28 20.12 -2.97
CA GLU A 255 3.57 20.13 -1.52
C GLU A 255 3.38 18.75 -0.86
N TYR A 256 4.41 18.27 -0.18
CA TYR A 256 4.49 16.91 0.39
C TYR A 256 4.46 16.95 1.93
N LEU A 257 3.59 16.13 2.53
CA LEU A 257 3.62 15.82 3.96
C LEU A 257 4.16 14.42 4.19
N TYR A 258 5.03 14.34 5.19
CA TYR A 258 5.63 13.11 5.70
C TYR A 258 5.05 12.88 7.09
N SER A 259 4.51 11.69 7.37
CA SER A 259 3.99 11.30 8.69
C SER A 259 4.48 9.94 9.12
#